data_AF-A0A510VPM1-F1
#
_entry.id   AF-A0A510VPM1-F1
#
_cell.length_a   1.000
_cell.length_b   1.000
_cell.length_c   1.000
_cell.angle_alpha   90.00
_cell.angle_beta   90.00
_cell.angle_gamma   90.00
#
_symmetry.space_group_name_H-M   'P 1'
#
loop_
_entity.id
_entity.type
_entity.pdbx_description
1 polymer ?
#
loop_
_entity_poly.entity_id
_entity_poly.type
_entity_poly.pdbx_seq_one_letter_code
_entity_poly.pdbx_strand_id
1 'polypeptide(L)'
;MVQRQKAKSDEWYTPVDAVMAIEPFVRPYNKIWCPFDKPESNFVKVLSKTHEVVCSHIENGGDFFSTFEECDAIVSNPPFSMRNEIYQRLFDLGKPFAMVGNMAGLFDAKKRMEMFRKYQFEMLVMYPRVKFISPDNLELNSPTYQSCYVCHGILPQKIMFTDLKGID
;
A
#
# COMPACT_ATOMS: atom_id res chain seq x y z
N MET A 1 6.06 -15.98 34.61
CA MET A 1 6.81 -15.24 33.59
C MET A 1 5.95 -15.15 32.35
N VAL A 2 5.39 -13.98 32.05
CA VAL A 2 4.63 -13.78 30.81
C VAL A 2 5.64 -13.71 29.67
N GLN A 3 5.66 -14.72 28.81
CA GLN A 3 6.37 -14.63 27.54
C GLN A 3 5.80 -13.42 26.78
N ARG A 4 6.58 -12.35 26.68
CA ARG A 4 6.30 -11.25 25.75
C ARG A 4 6.27 -11.88 24.35
N GLN A 5 5.09 -11.93 23.72
CA GLN A 5 5.00 -12.17 22.28
C GLN A 5 5.94 -11.18 21.59
N LYS A 6 6.84 -11.72 20.77
CA LYS A 6 7.67 -10.93 19.86
C LYS A 6 6.71 -10.05 19.06
N ALA A 7 6.94 -8.74 19.03
CA ALA A 7 6.14 -7.84 18.20
C ALA A 7 6.08 -8.44 16.79
N LYS A 8 4.86 -8.69 16.28
CA LYS A 8 4.69 -9.13 14.90
C LYS A 8 5.41 -8.11 14.02
N SER A 9 6.24 -8.58 13.10
CA SER A 9 6.84 -7.70 12.10
C SER A 9 5.72 -6.94 11.39
N ASP A 10 5.87 -5.62 11.27
CA ASP A 10 4.99 -4.80 10.43
C ASP A 10 5.27 -5.01 8.92
N GLU A 11 6.32 -5.77 8.62
CA GLU A 11 6.71 -6.16 7.26
C GLU A 11 5.80 -7.26 6.72
N TRP A 12 5.08 -6.96 5.65
CA TRP A 12 4.21 -7.89 4.93
C TRP A 12 4.50 -7.74 3.44
N TYR A 13 4.72 -8.83 2.72
CA TYR A 13 4.95 -8.75 1.28
C TYR A 13 3.64 -8.86 0.50
N THR A 14 3.53 -8.05 -0.55
CA THR A 14 2.35 -8.02 -1.41
C THR A 14 2.54 -8.99 -2.58
N PRO A 15 1.59 -9.91 -2.85
CA PRO A 15 1.68 -10.82 -3.99
C PRO A 15 1.55 -10.08 -5.33
N VAL A 16 2.10 -10.66 -6.39
CA VAL A 16 2.15 -10.05 -7.74
C VAL A 16 0.77 -9.62 -8.21
N ASP A 17 -0.26 -10.45 -8.05
CA ASP A 17 -1.60 -10.15 -8.57
C ASP A 17 -2.22 -8.91 -7.92
N ALA A 18 -1.93 -8.65 -6.65
CA ALA A 18 -2.38 -7.45 -5.97
C ALA A 18 -1.68 -6.19 -6.49
N VAL A 19 -0.41 -6.27 -6.91
CA VAL A 19 0.28 -5.16 -7.58
C VAL A 19 -0.25 -4.98 -9.01
N MET A 20 -0.48 -6.07 -9.73
CA MET A 20 -1.08 -6.03 -11.07
C MET A 20 -2.49 -5.44 -11.09
N ALA A 21 -3.21 -5.47 -9.97
CA ALA A 21 -4.53 -4.86 -9.86
C ALA A 21 -4.49 -3.32 -9.93
N ILE A 22 -3.42 -2.69 -9.40
CA ILE A 22 -3.28 -1.23 -9.41
C ILE A 22 -2.52 -0.72 -10.65
N GLU A 23 -1.66 -1.54 -11.25
CA GLU A 23 -0.81 -1.17 -12.39
C GLU A 23 -1.55 -0.43 -13.52
N PRO A 24 -2.74 -0.87 -13.99
CA PRO A 24 -3.45 -0.20 -15.08
C PRO A 24 -3.81 1.26 -14.79
N PHE A 25 -4.03 1.60 -13.50
CA PHE A 25 -4.42 2.93 -13.07
C PHE A 25 -3.24 3.88 -12.87
N VAL A 26 -2.02 3.34 -12.78
CA VAL A 26 -0.81 4.14 -12.59
C VAL A 26 0.02 4.32 -13.86
N ARG A 27 -0.37 3.67 -14.97
CA ARG A 27 0.20 3.86 -16.32
C ARG A 27 0.39 5.32 -16.77
N PRO A 28 -0.48 6.28 -16.42
CA PRO A 28 -0.27 7.67 -16.80
C PRO A 28 0.94 8.36 -16.14
N TYR A 29 1.51 7.76 -15.08
CA TYR A 29 2.64 8.30 -14.34
C TYR A 29 3.96 7.72 -14.85
N ASN A 30 4.97 8.56 -15.10
CA ASN A 30 6.26 8.08 -15.60
C ASN A 30 7.14 7.59 -14.47
N LYS A 31 7.21 8.36 -13.37
CA LYS A 31 8.07 8.08 -12.23
C LYS A 31 7.26 7.78 -10.97
N ILE A 32 7.45 6.58 -10.43
CA ILE A 32 6.75 6.10 -9.23
C ILE A 32 7.74 5.96 -8.07
N TRP A 33 7.36 6.47 -6.91
CA TRP A 33 8.07 6.24 -5.66
C TRP A 33 7.39 5.13 -4.84
N CYS A 34 8.17 4.12 -4.43
CA CYS A 34 7.78 3.02 -3.57
C CYS A 34 8.45 3.17 -2.18
N PRO A 35 7.88 3.96 -1.24
CA PRO A 35 8.56 4.39 -0.02
C PRO A 35 8.73 3.37 1.11
N PHE A 36 8.11 2.19 1.00
CA PHE A 36 8.15 1.12 1.99
C PHE A 36 8.62 -0.20 1.38
N ASP A 37 9.27 -0.13 0.23
CA ASP A 37 9.61 -1.29 -0.57
C ASP A 37 11.11 -1.41 -0.75
N LYS A 38 11.61 -2.65 -0.67
CA LYS A 38 12.97 -3.01 -1.08
C LYS A 38 13.01 -3.29 -2.58
N PRO A 39 14.21 -3.27 -3.22
CA PRO A 39 14.36 -3.60 -4.64
C PRO A 39 13.75 -4.95 -5.03
N GLU A 40 13.70 -5.90 -4.11
CA GLU A 40 13.18 -7.25 -4.32
C GLU A 40 11.65 -7.35 -4.20
N SER A 41 10.96 -6.28 -3.77
CA SER A 41 9.51 -6.25 -3.63
C SER A 41 8.80 -6.48 -4.98
N ASN A 42 7.58 -7.02 -4.92
CA ASN A 42 6.77 -7.14 -6.13
C ASN A 42 6.31 -5.78 -6.66
N PHE A 43 6.19 -4.74 -5.81
CA PHE A 43 5.92 -3.37 -6.27
C PHE A 43 7.01 -2.91 -7.23
N VAL A 44 8.27 -2.96 -6.80
CA VAL A 44 9.41 -2.55 -7.64
C VAL A 44 9.50 -3.43 -8.89
N LYS A 45 9.46 -4.76 -8.74
CA LYS A 45 9.60 -5.68 -9.88
C LYS A 45 8.50 -5.55 -10.94
N VAL A 46 7.27 -5.28 -10.53
CA VAL A 46 6.13 -5.15 -11.45
C VAL A 46 6.13 -3.77 -12.10
N LEU A 47 6.24 -2.70 -11.30
CA LEU A 47 6.13 -1.33 -11.81
C LEU A 47 7.35 -0.91 -12.65
N SER A 48 8.55 -1.40 -12.35
CA SER A 48 9.75 -1.11 -13.16
C SER A 48 9.69 -1.64 -14.59
N LYS A 49 8.68 -2.45 -14.95
CA LYS A 49 8.47 -2.90 -16.33
C LYS A 49 7.92 -1.80 -17.23
N THR A 50 7.27 -0.78 -16.65
CA THR A 50 6.55 0.27 -17.37
C THR A 50 6.84 1.67 -16.85
N HIS A 51 7.48 1.80 -15.68
CA HIS A 51 7.74 3.06 -14.99
C HIS A 51 9.21 3.20 -14.59
N GLU A 52 9.70 4.43 -14.45
CA GLU A 52 10.88 4.70 -13.64
C GLU A 52 10.49 4.53 -12.16
N VAL A 53 11.12 3.61 -11.45
CA VAL A 53 10.81 3.34 -10.04
C VAL A 53 11.97 3.75 -9.15
N VAL A 54 11.67 4.59 -8.17
CA VAL A 54 12.54 4.84 -7.02
C VAL A 54 11.96 4.10 -5.83
N CYS A 55 12.77 3.34 -5.10
CA CYS A 55 12.32 2.67 -3.88
C CYS A 55 13.15 3.15 -2.69
N SER A 56 12.49 3.24 -1.53
CA SER A 56 13.15 3.55 -0.27
C SER A 56 12.60 2.62 0.80
N HIS A 57 13.41 2.34 1.80
CA HIS A 57 13.02 1.51 2.93
C HIS A 57 13.80 1.94 4.16
N ILE A 58 13.19 1.88 5.35
CA ILE A 58 13.81 2.33 6.59
C ILE A 58 15.13 1.60 6.89
N GLU A 59 15.20 0.31 6.54
CA GLU A 59 16.44 -0.50 6.68
C GLU A 59 17.57 -0.06 5.75
N ASN A 60 17.26 0.59 4.62
CA ASN A 60 18.24 1.06 3.64
C ASN A 60 18.55 2.56 3.83
N GLY A 61 18.15 3.15 4.97
CA GLY A 61 18.35 4.57 5.29
C GLY A 61 17.28 5.51 4.72
N GLY A 62 16.27 4.99 4.03
CA GLY A 62 15.17 5.77 3.47
C GLY A 62 13.94 5.75 4.38
N ASP A 63 14.00 6.50 5.49
CA ASP A 63 12.83 6.70 6.34
C ASP A 63 11.80 7.55 5.58
N PHE A 64 10.61 6.97 5.36
CA PHE A 64 9.52 7.65 4.68
C PHE A 64 9.35 9.05 5.25
N PHE A 65 9.25 9.23 6.57
CA PHE A 65 8.89 10.51 7.18
C PHE A 65 9.86 11.66 6.89
N SER A 66 11.13 11.36 6.60
CA SER A 66 12.18 12.33 6.33
C SER A 66 12.68 12.35 4.88
N THR A 67 12.33 11.34 4.08
CA THR A 67 12.76 11.22 2.67
C THR A 67 11.81 11.96 1.73
N PHE A 68 12.33 12.73 0.78
CA PHE A 68 11.55 13.31 -0.30
C PHE A 68 12.09 12.83 -1.64
N GLU A 69 11.20 12.36 -2.51
CA GLU A 69 11.53 11.94 -3.87
C GLU A 69 10.69 12.73 -4.87
N GLU A 70 11.36 13.27 -5.88
CA GLU A 70 10.71 13.86 -7.06
C GLU A 70 10.08 12.72 -7.88
N CYS A 71 8.77 12.56 -7.77
CA CYS A 71 7.97 11.54 -8.48
C CYS A 71 6.60 12.08 -8.93
N ASP A 72 5.95 11.33 -9.81
CA ASP A 72 4.60 11.61 -10.31
C ASP A 72 3.53 10.99 -9.41
N ALA A 73 3.80 9.81 -8.86
CA ALA A 73 2.89 9.09 -7.96
C ALA A 73 3.63 8.25 -6.91
N ILE A 74 2.94 7.92 -5.81
CA ILE A 74 3.47 7.12 -4.69
C ILE A 74 2.66 5.83 -4.55
N VAL A 75 3.28 4.67 -4.72
CA VAL A 75 2.57 3.38 -4.76
C VAL A 75 3.35 2.34 -3.96
N SER A 76 2.77 1.77 -2.90
CA SER A 76 3.52 0.90 -1.98
C SER A 76 2.62 0.11 -1.00
N ASN A 77 3.23 -0.77 -0.20
CA ASN A 77 2.63 -1.43 0.96
C ASN A 77 3.09 -0.79 2.28
N PRO A 78 2.33 0.14 2.88
CA PRO A 78 2.75 0.81 4.10
C PRO A 78 2.65 -0.10 5.34
N PRO A 79 3.47 0.14 6.39
CA PRO A 79 3.30 -0.51 7.67
C PRO A 79 1.96 -0.13 8.31
N PHE A 80 1.16 -1.12 8.68
CA PHE A 80 -0.22 -0.90 9.12
C PHE A 80 -0.35 -0.23 10.50
N SER A 81 0.70 -0.30 11.32
CA SER A 81 0.79 0.32 12.63
C SER A 81 0.84 1.86 12.57
N MET A 82 1.30 2.43 11.44
CA MET A 82 1.53 3.87 11.26
C MET A 82 0.56 4.52 10.26
N ARG A 83 -0.58 3.89 9.97
CA ARG A 83 -1.53 4.36 8.94
C ARG A 83 -1.94 5.83 9.10
N ASN A 84 -2.12 6.33 10.33
CA ASN A 84 -2.53 7.72 10.54
C ASN A 84 -1.46 8.70 10.04
N GLU A 85 -0.22 8.47 10.45
CA GLU A 85 0.93 9.33 10.17
C GLU A 85 1.28 9.24 8.68
N ILE A 86 1.19 8.04 8.10
CA ILE A 86 1.44 7.81 6.68
C ILE A 86 0.43 8.55 5.82
N TYR A 87 -0.88 8.39 6.07
CA TYR A 87 -1.89 9.10 5.28
C TYR A 87 -1.79 10.61 5.43
N GLN A 88 -1.54 11.12 6.64
CA GLN A 88 -1.33 12.55 6.84
C GLN A 88 -0.21 13.06 5.95
N ARG A 89 0.94 12.38 5.98
CA ARG A 89 2.11 12.77 5.18
C ARG A 89 1.87 12.63 3.68
N LEU A 90 1.19 11.57 3.24
CA LEU A 90 0.83 11.41 1.83
C LEU A 90 -0.04 12.58 1.34
N PHE A 91 -1.02 13.01 2.13
CA PHE A 91 -1.82 14.19 1.79
C PHE A 91 -1.00 15.49 1.83
N ASP A 92 -0.06 15.62 2.76
CA ASP A 92 0.82 16.80 2.85
C ASP A 92 1.82 16.88 1.68
N LEU A 93 2.28 15.74 1.16
CA LEU A 93 3.12 15.66 -0.04
C LEU A 93 2.36 16.07 -1.32
N GLY A 94 1.02 15.97 -1.31
CA GLY A 94 0.17 16.43 -2.41
C GLY A 94 0.33 15.65 -3.73
N LYS A 95 0.99 14.49 -3.71
CA LYS A 95 1.15 13.61 -4.87
C LYS A 95 0.02 12.58 -4.93
N PRO A 96 -0.41 12.16 -6.13
CA PRO A 96 -1.25 10.99 -6.27
C PRO A 96 -0.63 9.77 -5.58
N PHE A 97 -1.45 8.97 -4.88
CA PHE A 97 -0.95 7.79 -4.20
C PHE A 97 -1.91 6.61 -4.24
N ALA A 98 -1.37 5.39 -4.10
CA ALA A 98 -2.12 4.16 -3.90
C ALA A 98 -1.43 3.26 -2.88
N MET A 99 -2.04 3.10 -1.70
CA MET A 99 -1.50 2.31 -0.60
C MET A 99 -2.32 1.03 -0.41
N VAL A 100 -1.68 -0.14 -0.54
CA VAL A 100 -2.37 -1.42 -0.34
C VAL A 100 -2.51 -1.74 1.15
N GLY A 101 -3.62 -2.38 1.54
CA GLY A 101 -3.78 -2.87 2.89
C GLY A 101 -5.08 -3.63 3.09
N ASN A 102 -5.32 -4.06 4.33
CA ASN A 102 -6.62 -4.59 4.73
C ASN A 102 -7.55 -3.47 5.23
N MET A 103 -8.85 -3.71 5.11
CA MET A 103 -9.90 -2.78 5.56
C MET A 103 -10.08 -2.78 7.09
N ALA A 104 -9.39 -3.64 7.84
CA ALA A 104 -9.54 -3.75 9.28
C ALA A 104 -9.13 -2.45 9.96
N GLY A 105 -10.05 -1.83 10.69
CA GLY A 105 -9.80 -0.59 11.38
C GLY A 105 -9.62 0.62 10.46
N LEU A 106 -9.79 0.52 9.14
CA LEU A 106 -9.48 1.63 8.22
C LEU A 106 -10.21 2.93 8.61
N PHE A 107 -11.48 2.80 9.04
CA PHE A 107 -12.35 3.91 9.44
C PHE A 107 -12.49 4.09 10.96
N ASP A 108 -11.78 3.30 11.77
CA ASP A 108 -12.02 3.23 13.23
C ASP A 108 -11.22 4.26 14.03
N ALA A 109 -10.57 5.23 13.37
CA ALA A 109 -9.85 6.32 14.03
C ALA A 109 -10.41 7.68 13.63
N LYS A 110 -10.76 8.50 14.64
CA LYS A 110 -11.24 9.88 14.43
C LYS A 110 -10.31 10.70 13.52
N LYS A 111 -8.98 10.62 13.75
CA LYS A 111 -7.97 11.29 12.92
C LYS A 111 -8.05 10.87 11.45
N ARG A 112 -8.19 9.57 11.13
CA ARG A 112 -8.39 9.10 9.74
C ARG A 112 -9.71 9.57 9.17
N MET A 113 -10.79 9.51 9.95
CA MET A 113 -12.09 9.98 9.50
C MET A 113 -12.09 11.47 9.15
N GLU A 114 -11.41 12.29 9.94
CA GLU A 114 -11.27 13.73 9.66
C GLU A 114 -10.40 13.98 8.42
N MET A 115 -9.27 13.26 8.27
CA MET A 115 -8.45 13.33 7.07
C MET A 115 -9.24 12.94 5.81
N PHE A 116 -9.89 11.77 5.80
CA PHE A 116 -10.67 11.28 4.66
C PHE A 116 -11.94 12.10 4.36
N ARG A 117 -12.44 12.88 5.32
CA ARG A 117 -13.50 13.86 5.06
C ARG A 117 -12.94 15.14 4.42
N LYS A 118 -11.76 15.58 4.87
CA LYS A 118 -11.10 16.79 4.37
C LYS A 118 -10.55 16.59 2.96
N TYR A 119 -9.92 15.45 2.71
CA TYR A 119 -9.32 15.10 1.43
C TYR A 119 -10.23 14.13 0.68
N GLN A 120 -10.37 14.28 -0.65
CA GLN A 120 -11.01 13.24 -1.44
C GLN A 120 -10.10 12.00 -1.44
N PHE A 121 -10.65 10.81 -1.26
CA PHE A 121 -9.90 9.56 -1.40
C PHE A 121 -10.72 8.59 -2.25
N GLU A 122 -10.03 7.64 -2.87
CA GLU A 122 -10.64 6.55 -3.61
C GLU A 122 -10.27 5.18 -3.00
N MET A 123 -11.04 4.16 -3.36
CA MET A 123 -10.80 2.78 -2.94
C MET A 123 -10.88 1.84 -4.13
N LEU A 124 -9.86 1.00 -4.29
CA LEU A 124 -9.91 -0.17 -5.17
C LEU A 124 -10.04 -1.42 -4.29
N VAL A 125 -11.25 -1.98 -4.21
CA VAL A 125 -11.56 -3.17 -3.44
C VAL A 125 -11.24 -4.42 -4.26
N MET A 126 -10.37 -5.29 -3.75
CA MET A 126 -9.87 -6.46 -4.48
C MET A 126 -10.55 -7.75 -4.00
N TYR A 127 -10.98 -8.60 -4.93
CA TYR A 127 -11.55 -9.92 -4.64
C TYR A 127 -10.73 -11.03 -5.34
N PRO A 128 -10.43 -12.17 -4.68
CA PRO A 128 -10.62 -12.44 -3.26
C PRO A 128 -9.67 -11.60 -2.39
N ARG A 129 -9.74 -11.80 -1.07
CA ARG A 129 -8.85 -11.17 -0.09
C ARG A 129 -7.39 -11.46 -0.45
N VAL A 130 -6.56 -10.43 -0.41
CA VAL A 130 -5.11 -10.57 -0.66
C VAL A 130 -4.47 -11.33 0.49
N LYS A 131 -3.84 -12.46 0.18
CA LYS A 131 -2.99 -13.21 1.11
C LYS A 131 -1.60 -12.57 1.13
N PHE A 132 -1.40 -11.59 2.00
CA PHE A 132 -0.06 -11.02 2.23
C PHE A 132 0.87 -12.07 2.83
N ILE A 133 2.14 -12.03 2.42
CA ILE A 133 3.15 -13.03 2.78
C ILE A 133 3.96 -12.48 3.96
N SER A 134 4.08 -13.25 5.03
CA SER A 134 4.91 -12.85 6.17
C SER A 134 6.40 -13.10 5.90
N PRO A 135 7.32 -12.43 6.61
CA PRO A 135 8.77 -12.62 6.41
C PRO A 135 9.28 -14.02 6.67
N ASP A 136 8.59 -14.77 7.54
CA ASP A 136 8.86 -16.17 7.86
C ASP A 136 8.17 -17.15 6.91
N ASN A 137 7.47 -16.65 5.87
CA ASN A 137 6.77 -17.42 4.85
C ASN A 137 5.83 -18.49 5.43
N LEU A 138 5.23 -18.19 6.59
CA LEU A 138 4.26 -19.09 7.20
C LEU A 138 2.98 -19.09 6.37
N GLU A 139 2.46 -20.28 6.09
CA GLU A 139 1.13 -20.39 5.50
C GLU A 139 0.09 -19.82 6.45
N LEU A 140 -0.48 -18.69 6.06
CA LEU A 140 -1.56 -18.06 6.81
C LEU A 140 -2.91 -18.54 6.29
N ASN A 141 -3.83 -18.75 7.23
CA ASN A 141 -5.23 -18.91 6.92
C ASN A 141 -5.74 -17.73 6.09
N SER A 142 -6.84 -17.96 5.36
CA SER A 142 -7.52 -16.91 4.60
C SER A 142 -7.68 -15.64 5.45
N PRO A 143 -7.24 -14.47 4.96
CA PRO A 143 -7.29 -13.22 5.71
C PRO A 143 -8.70 -12.95 6.23
N THR A 144 -8.87 -12.46 7.45
CA THR A 144 -10.21 -12.20 8.02
C THR A 144 -10.93 -11.05 7.31
N TYR A 145 -10.18 -10.04 6.89
CA TYR A 145 -10.73 -8.79 6.37
C TYR A 145 -10.44 -8.63 4.88
N GLN A 146 -11.32 -7.87 4.21
CA GLN A 146 -11.15 -7.52 2.82
C GLN A 146 -9.91 -6.65 2.59
N SER A 147 -9.30 -6.77 1.42
CA SER A 147 -8.14 -5.98 1.01
C SER A 147 -8.54 -4.91 0.01
N CYS A 148 -7.88 -3.75 0.08
CA CYS A 148 -8.08 -2.66 -0.84
C CYS A 148 -6.80 -1.85 -1.05
N TYR A 149 -6.75 -1.07 -2.11
CA TYR A 149 -5.94 0.14 -2.12
C TYR A 149 -6.75 1.31 -1.58
N VAL A 150 -6.13 2.14 -0.76
CA VAL A 150 -6.58 3.51 -0.49
C VAL A 150 -5.80 4.44 -1.39
N CYS A 151 -6.51 5.22 -2.19
CA CYS A 151 -5.93 6.05 -3.23
C CYS A 151 -6.29 7.54 -3.06
N HIS A 152 -5.54 8.38 -3.74
CA HIS A 152 -5.87 9.79 -3.98
C HIS A 152 -5.38 10.18 -5.37
N GLY A 153 -6.28 10.63 -6.25
CA GLY A 153 -5.92 11.06 -7.60
C GLY A 153 -5.49 9.93 -8.53
N ILE A 154 -5.74 8.66 -8.19
CA ILE A 154 -5.34 7.51 -9.02
C ILE A 154 -6.54 6.91 -9.74
N LEU A 155 -7.67 6.77 -9.05
CA LEU A 155 -8.82 6.05 -9.58
C LEU A 155 -9.82 6.99 -10.26
N PRO A 156 -10.45 6.55 -11.36
CA PRO A 156 -11.48 7.34 -12.05
C PRO A 156 -12.79 7.46 -11.25
N GLN A 157 -13.00 6.62 -10.23
CA GLN A 157 -14.19 6.60 -9.38
C GLN A 157 -13.80 6.41 -7.91
N LYS A 158 -14.64 6.91 -7.00
CA LYS A 158 -14.38 6.86 -5.55
C LYS A 158 -14.28 5.45 -4.98
N ILE A 159 -15.08 4.51 -5.50
CA ILE A 159 -15.04 3.11 -5.07
C ILE A 159 -15.12 2.25 -6.33
N MET A 160 -14.14 1.38 -6.51
CA MET A 160 -14.06 0.43 -7.61
C MET A 160 -13.83 -0.97 -7.06
N PHE A 161 -14.31 -1.97 -7.78
CA PHE A 161 -14.11 -3.37 -7.47
C PHE A 161 -13.27 -4.02 -8.58
N THR A 162 -12.39 -4.93 -8.21
CA THR A 162 -11.60 -5.69 -9.17
C THR A 162 -11.38 -7.12 -8.68
N ASP A 163 -11.40 -8.04 -9.63
CA ASP A 163 -11.05 -9.43 -9.42
C ASP A 163 -9.55 -9.63 -9.66
N LEU A 164 -8.87 -10.26 -8.71
CA LEU A 164 -7.49 -10.69 -8.88
C LEU A 164 -7.45 -11.83 -9.89
N LYS A 165 -6.43 -11.85 -10.75
CA LYS A 165 -6.29 -12.90 -11.77
C LYS A 165 -6.14 -14.28 -11.11
N GLY A 166 -6.73 -15.31 -11.73
CA GLY A 166 -6.71 -16.69 -11.22
C GLY A 166 -7.96 -17.13 -10.46
N ILE A 167 -9.09 -16.41 -10.64
CA ILE A 167 -10.41 -16.88 -10.21
C ILE A 167 -11.04 -17.62 -11.40
N ASP A 168 -11.13 -18.95 -11.28
CA ASP A 168 -11.98 -19.80 -12.12
C ASP A 168 -13.46 -19.67 -11.70
#